data_AF-A0A6I2YQB1-F1
#
_entry.id   AF-A0A6I2YQB1-F1
#
_cell.length_a   1.000
_cell.length_b   1.000
_cell.length_c   1.000
_cell.angle_alpha   90.00
_cell.angle_beta   90.00
_cell.angle_gamma   90.00
#
_symmetry.space_group_name_H-M   'P 1'
#
loop_
_entity.id
_entity.type
_entity.pdbx_description
1 polymer ?
#
loop_
_entity_poly.entity_id
_entity_poly.type
_entity_poly.pdbx_seq_one_letter_code
_entity_poly.pdbx_strand_id
1 'polypeptide(L)'
;MGAVVIGLLASGTMLVVVASQHHYEIKKGEVFGWGTALLALTLGMRHAFDADHIAAIDNTTRKLMSEGKRPLSVGFFFSLGHSSVVFALTVLLGFGLKSLGSGVSNPNSSLHHVTGLIGTSISGIFLYLIAAINIVILVSIVRAFGAIRTGTHSDAEIERQLEQRGLMNRLFFPVARRVDEPWKMYPLGILFGLGFDTATEIGLLVLSGSAVASGLPFWAMLSLPLLFAGGMSLLDTLDGCFMNFAYHWAFSNPVRKIYYNLIITGLSVGVAVVIGTIELGGLLGDQLNLHGTLFHFLGSFDINKAGFVIVGLFLATWVIAMAVWRFGNIERRFQSPEDQDVLNTR
;
A
#
# COMPACT_ATOMS: atom_id res chain seq x y z
N MET A 1 -16.95 -1.45 3.93
CA MET A 1 -15.95 -1.02 2.94
C MET A 1 -16.61 -0.41 1.72
N GLY A 2 -17.23 -1.21 0.83
CA GLY A 2 -17.84 -0.69 -0.41
C GLY A 2 -18.81 0.48 -0.20
N ALA A 3 -19.72 0.38 0.78
CA ALA A 3 -20.63 1.48 1.11
C ALA A 3 -19.92 2.79 1.55
N VAL A 4 -18.77 2.69 2.24
CA VAL A 4 -17.98 3.86 2.66
C VAL A 4 -17.29 4.49 1.46
N VAL A 5 -16.66 3.69 0.60
CA VAL A 5 -16.01 4.17 -0.63
C VAL A 5 -17.04 4.86 -1.53
N ILE A 6 -18.20 4.23 -1.74
CA ILE A 6 -19.31 4.83 -2.49
C ILE A 6 -19.79 6.11 -1.81
N GLY A 7 -19.90 6.12 -0.48
CA GLY A 7 -20.27 7.31 0.29
C GLY A 7 -19.29 8.47 0.10
N LEU A 8 -17.97 8.22 0.13
CA LEU A 8 -16.94 9.22 -0.12
C LEU A 8 -17.03 9.80 -1.54
N LEU A 9 -17.13 8.92 -2.54
CA LEU A 9 -17.25 9.34 -3.95
C LEU A 9 -18.56 10.10 -4.20
N ALA A 10 -19.68 9.61 -3.69
CA ALA A 10 -20.99 10.23 -3.86
C ALA A 10 -21.07 11.58 -3.16
N SER A 11 -20.59 11.68 -1.91
CA SER A 11 -20.59 12.95 -1.17
C SER A 11 -19.65 13.98 -1.81
N GLY A 12 -18.44 13.59 -2.18
CA GLY A 12 -17.51 14.47 -2.91
C GLY A 12 -18.11 14.96 -4.23
N THR A 13 -18.67 14.06 -5.03
CA THR A 13 -19.32 14.40 -6.31
C THR A 13 -20.54 15.30 -6.10
N MET A 14 -21.37 15.02 -5.10
CA MET A 14 -22.55 15.83 -4.78
C MET A 14 -22.15 17.27 -4.43
N LEU A 15 -21.10 17.45 -3.63
CA LEU A 15 -20.60 18.79 -3.28
C LEU A 15 -20.08 19.53 -4.51
N VAL A 16 -19.40 18.85 -5.45
CA VAL A 16 -18.98 19.45 -6.73
C VAL A 16 -20.18 19.86 -7.57
N VAL A 17 -21.20 19.00 -7.68
CA VAL A 17 -22.43 19.30 -8.43
C VAL A 17 -23.09 20.55 -7.87
N VAL A 18 -23.32 20.61 -6.56
CA VAL A 18 -23.98 21.76 -5.90
C VAL A 18 -23.14 23.04 -6.06
N ALA A 19 -21.82 22.95 -5.92
CA ALA A 19 -20.92 24.08 -6.11
C ALA A 19 -20.88 24.58 -7.56
N SER A 20 -20.92 23.68 -8.54
CA SER A 20 -20.89 24.02 -9.97
C SER A 20 -22.15 24.75 -10.45
N GLN A 21 -23.29 24.53 -9.80
CA GLN A 21 -24.55 25.22 -10.12
C GLN A 21 -24.53 26.71 -9.76
N HIS A 22 -23.69 27.10 -8.80
CA HIS A 22 -23.67 28.47 -8.27
C HIS A 22 -22.73 29.43 -9.04
N HIS A 23 -22.13 28.98 -10.16
CA HIS A 23 -21.26 29.78 -11.05
C HIS A 23 -20.31 30.71 -10.28
N TYR A 24 -19.47 30.15 -9.40
CA TYR A 24 -18.42 30.91 -8.73
C TYR A 24 -17.39 31.37 -9.78
N GLU A 25 -17.54 32.59 -10.28
CA GLU A 25 -16.55 33.22 -11.16
C GLU A 25 -15.28 33.51 -10.38
N ILE A 26 -14.27 32.70 -10.63
CA ILE A 26 -12.92 32.94 -10.18
C ILE A 26 -12.32 33.97 -11.15
N LYS A 27 -11.87 35.11 -10.60
CA LYS A 27 -11.17 36.12 -11.41
C LYS A 27 -9.96 35.48 -12.08
N LYS A 28 -10.01 35.43 -13.42
CA LYS A 28 -9.08 34.77 -14.37
C LYS A 28 -9.32 33.28 -14.65
N GLY A 29 -10.50 32.93 -15.17
CA GLY A 29 -10.66 31.82 -16.14
C GLY A 29 -10.50 30.38 -15.64
N GLU A 30 -10.09 30.13 -14.40
CA GLU A 30 -10.07 28.80 -13.79
C GLU A 30 -11.31 28.60 -12.94
N VAL A 31 -12.29 27.82 -13.38
CA VAL A 31 -13.51 27.54 -12.62
C VAL A 31 -13.23 26.37 -11.66
N PHE A 32 -13.54 26.54 -10.37
CA PHE A 32 -13.66 25.42 -9.43
C PHE A 32 -14.77 24.54 -9.97
N GLY A 33 -14.42 23.33 -10.38
CA GLY A 33 -15.33 22.53 -11.17
C GLY A 33 -14.83 21.11 -11.35
N TRP A 34 -15.44 20.45 -12.33
CA TRP A 34 -15.17 19.04 -12.62
C TRP A 34 -13.68 18.74 -12.89
N GLY A 35 -12.92 19.70 -13.41
CA GLY A 35 -11.47 19.55 -13.61
C GLY A 35 -10.68 19.38 -12.31
N THR A 36 -10.92 20.26 -11.33
CA THR A 36 -10.27 20.21 -10.01
C THR A 36 -10.73 18.98 -9.21
N ALA A 37 -12.02 18.64 -9.31
CA ALA A 37 -12.59 17.44 -8.70
C ALA A 37 -12.00 16.14 -9.28
N LEU A 38 -11.90 16.06 -10.62
CA LEU A 38 -11.28 14.93 -11.31
C LEU A 38 -9.79 14.85 -10.95
N LEU A 39 -9.09 15.98 -10.88
CA LEU A 39 -7.69 16.02 -10.48
C LEU A 39 -7.53 15.45 -9.06
N ALA A 40 -8.31 15.91 -8.08
CA ALA A 40 -8.27 15.37 -6.71
C ALA A 40 -8.54 13.86 -6.65
N LEU A 41 -9.54 13.38 -7.40
CA LEU A 41 -9.83 11.93 -7.51
C LEU A 41 -8.65 11.17 -8.11
N THR A 42 -8.06 11.68 -9.21
CA THR A 42 -6.93 11.03 -9.88
C THR A 42 -5.64 11.09 -9.07
N LEU A 43 -5.43 12.14 -8.28
CA LEU A 43 -4.33 12.22 -7.32
C LEU A 43 -4.50 11.16 -6.24
N GLY A 44 -5.71 10.98 -5.70
CA GLY A 44 -6.01 9.90 -4.74
C GLY A 44 -5.74 8.52 -5.31
N MET A 45 -6.19 8.28 -6.55
CA MET A 45 -5.91 7.03 -7.26
C MET A 45 -4.41 6.84 -7.55
N ARG A 46 -3.72 7.89 -8.01
CA ARG A 46 -2.28 7.83 -8.26
C ARG A 46 -1.51 7.52 -6.98
N HIS A 47 -1.87 8.16 -5.88
CA HIS A 47 -1.18 8.02 -4.61
C HIS A 47 -1.37 6.63 -3.99
N ALA A 48 -2.52 5.99 -4.21
CA ALA A 48 -2.72 4.57 -3.88
C ALA A 48 -1.72 3.63 -4.59
N PHE A 49 -1.15 4.07 -5.72
CA PHE A 49 -0.12 3.31 -6.42
C PHE A 49 1.29 3.56 -5.89
N ASP A 50 1.50 4.41 -4.89
CA ASP A 50 2.83 4.62 -4.37
C ASP A 50 3.39 3.33 -3.78
N ALA A 51 4.69 3.15 -4.00
CA ALA A 51 5.35 1.88 -3.79
C ALA A 51 5.38 1.45 -2.31
N ASP A 52 5.40 2.43 -1.41
CA ASP A 52 5.34 2.28 0.04
C ASP A 52 3.96 1.80 0.51
N HIS A 53 2.88 2.32 -0.08
CA HIS A 53 1.51 1.90 0.18
C HIS A 53 1.29 0.44 -0.24
N ILE A 54 1.62 0.12 -1.50
CA ILE A 54 1.53 -1.25 -2.03
C ILE A 54 2.37 -2.18 -1.15
N ALA A 55 3.62 -1.81 -0.86
CA ALA A 55 4.49 -2.63 -0.03
C ALA A 55 3.93 -2.85 1.38
N ALA A 56 3.39 -1.82 2.03
CA ALA A 56 2.83 -1.91 3.38
C ALA A 56 1.55 -2.78 3.42
N ILE A 57 0.63 -2.57 2.46
CA ILE A 57 -0.63 -3.30 2.35
C ILE A 57 -0.36 -4.78 2.03
N ASP A 58 0.49 -5.06 1.05
CA ASP A 58 0.83 -6.41 0.63
C ASP A 58 1.50 -7.20 1.74
N ASN A 59 2.56 -6.63 2.32
CA ASN A 59 3.35 -7.32 3.33
C ASN A 59 2.51 -7.59 4.59
N THR A 60 1.63 -6.67 4.97
CA THR A 60 0.71 -6.88 6.10
C THR A 60 -0.36 -7.93 5.76
N THR A 61 -0.94 -7.86 4.57
CA THR A 61 -1.91 -8.84 4.07
C THR A 61 -1.31 -10.24 4.11
N ARG A 62 -0.07 -10.42 3.64
CA ARG A 62 0.65 -11.70 3.65
C ARG A 62 0.93 -12.21 5.06
N LYS A 63 1.41 -11.35 5.95
CA LYS A 63 1.59 -11.70 7.36
C LYS A 63 0.29 -12.24 7.97
N LEU A 64 -0.81 -11.49 7.87
CA LEU A 64 -2.10 -11.88 8.45
C LEU A 64 -2.66 -13.17 7.85
N MET A 65 -2.43 -13.40 6.56
CA MET A 65 -2.85 -14.64 5.89
C MET A 65 -2.02 -15.85 6.32
N SER A 66 -0.72 -15.66 6.57
CA SER A 66 0.14 -16.71 7.14
C SER A 66 -0.29 -17.11 8.55
N GLU A 67 -0.93 -16.19 9.28
CA GLU A 67 -1.56 -16.42 10.58
C GLU A 67 -2.99 -17.01 10.47
N GLY A 68 -3.44 -17.35 9.26
CA GLY A 68 -4.75 -17.97 9.01
C GLY A 68 -5.93 -17.00 8.95
N LYS A 69 -5.69 -15.68 8.92
CA LYS A 69 -6.74 -14.66 8.85
C LYS A 69 -7.18 -14.37 7.41
N ARG A 70 -8.32 -13.67 7.27
CA ARG A 70 -8.85 -13.17 5.99
C ARG A 70 -8.82 -11.63 5.94
N PRO A 71 -7.64 -11.03 5.71
CA PRO A 71 -7.43 -9.60 5.84
C PRO A 71 -7.89 -8.80 4.61
N LEU A 72 -9.18 -8.85 4.27
CA LEU A 72 -9.75 -8.15 3.10
C LEU A 72 -9.77 -6.62 3.24
N SER A 73 -9.61 -6.10 4.47
CA SER A 73 -9.80 -4.68 4.80
C SER A 73 -8.51 -3.92 5.12
N VAL A 74 -7.33 -4.52 4.92
CA VAL A 74 -6.02 -3.91 5.23
C VAL A 74 -5.84 -2.58 4.50
N GLY A 75 -5.95 -2.58 3.17
CA GLY A 75 -5.81 -1.36 2.37
C GLY A 75 -6.92 -0.34 2.61
N PHE A 76 -8.14 -0.80 2.91
CA PHE A 76 -9.25 0.10 3.29
C PHE A 76 -8.94 0.90 4.57
N PHE A 77 -8.46 0.23 5.62
CA PHE A 77 -8.13 0.92 6.88
C PHE A 77 -6.89 1.80 6.73
N PHE A 78 -5.90 1.35 5.97
CA PHE A 78 -4.70 2.13 5.66
C PHE A 78 -5.06 3.46 4.96
N SER A 79 -5.75 3.38 3.82
CA SER A 79 -6.18 4.57 3.05
C SER A 79 -7.05 5.52 3.85
N LEU A 80 -7.97 5.03 4.68
CA LEU A 80 -8.81 5.89 5.54
C LEU A 80 -7.98 6.64 6.59
N GLY A 81 -6.99 5.96 7.18
CA GLY A 81 -6.07 6.60 8.12
C GLY A 81 -5.27 7.72 7.45
N HIS A 82 -4.70 7.44 6.29
CA HIS A 82 -3.95 8.41 5.48
C HIS A 82 -4.84 9.60 5.08
N SER A 83 -6.00 9.30 4.51
CA SER A 83 -6.97 10.29 4.05
C SER A 83 -7.51 11.18 5.17
N SER A 84 -7.48 10.71 6.43
CA SER A 84 -7.88 11.52 7.59
C SER A 84 -6.92 12.68 7.82
N VAL A 85 -5.61 12.49 7.58
CA VAL A 85 -4.61 13.55 7.69
C VAL A 85 -4.79 14.58 6.58
N VAL A 86 -4.97 14.11 5.35
CA VAL A 86 -5.28 14.94 4.18
C VAL A 86 -6.56 15.78 4.40
N PHE A 87 -7.62 15.15 4.89
CA PHE A 87 -8.88 15.82 5.18
C PHE A 87 -8.70 16.89 6.27
N ALA A 88 -8.03 16.53 7.37
CA ALA A 88 -7.75 17.47 8.45
C ALA A 88 -6.91 18.67 7.97
N LEU A 89 -5.88 18.43 7.16
CA LEU A 89 -5.05 19.51 6.60
C LEU A 89 -5.87 20.42 5.68
N THR A 90 -6.73 19.85 4.84
CA THR A 90 -7.62 20.64 3.97
C THR A 90 -8.55 21.53 4.78
N VAL A 91 -9.14 21.00 5.86
CA VAL A 91 -9.98 21.77 6.79
C VAL A 91 -9.20 22.91 7.42
N LEU A 92 -7.99 22.63 7.94
CA LEU A 92 -7.12 23.62 8.57
C LEU A 92 -6.71 24.75 7.61
N LEU A 93 -6.38 24.41 6.36
CA LEU A 93 -6.09 25.37 5.31
C LEU A 93 -7.32 26.20 4.92
N GLY A 94 -8.50 25.57 4.85
CA GLY A 94 -9.78 26.23 4.55
C GLY A 94 -10.19 27.27 5.60
N PHE A 95 -9.85 27.07 6.87
CA PHE A 95 -10.04 28.07 7.93
C PHE A 95 -9.01 29.21 7.89
N GLY A 96 -8.12 29.24 6.91
CA GLY A 96 -7.19 30.36 6.72
C GLY A 96 -6.13 30.44 7.80
N LEU A 97 -5.71 29.29 8.35
CA LEU A 97 -4.49 29.21 9.16
C LEU A 97 -3.29 29.55 8.27
N LYS A 98 -3.07 30.84 8.03
CA LYS A 98 -2.02 31.38 7.13
C LYS A 98 -0.63 30.86 7.49
N SER A 99 -0.40 30.57 8.78
CA SER A 99 0.81 29.94 9.30
C SER A 99 1.06 28.54 8.71
N LEU A 100 0.00 27.75 8.50
CA LEU A 100 0.08 26.45 7.83
C LEU A 100 0.18 26.60 6.31
N GLY A 101 -0.54 27.56 5.72
CA GLY A 101 -0.46 27.83 4.28
C GLY A 101 0.96 28.24 3.82
N SER A 102 1.66 29.08 4.58
CA SER A 102 3.06 29.43 4.31
C SER A 102 4.02 28.28 4.60
N GLY A 103 3.71 27.44 5.60
CA GLY A 103 4.47 26.23 5.91
C GLY A 103 4.35 25.15 4.83
N VAL A 104 3.17 24.99 4.23
CA VAL A 104 2.89 24.03 3.15
C VAL A 104 3.42 24.54 1.81
N SER A 105 3.32 25.84 1.53
CA SER A 105 3.75 26.40 0.24
C SER A 105 5.25 26.64 0.12
N ASN A 106 5.99 26.65 1.24
CA ASN A 106 7.44 26.87 1.24
C ASN A 106 8.16 25.53 1.49
N PRO A 107 8.86 24.98 0.48
CA PRO A 107 9.62 23.73 0.62
C PRO A 107 10.68 23.76 1.73
N ASN A 108 11.15 24.96 2.12
CA ASN A 108 12.16 25.14 3.16
C ASN A 108 11.57 25.41 4.55
N SER A 109 10.28 25.16 4.76
CA SER A 109 9.66 25.38 6.07
C SER A 109 10.08 24.31 7.07
N SER A 110 10.21 24.70 8.34
CA SER A 110 10.46 23.75 9.44
C SER A 110 9.37 22.67 9.53
N LEU A 111 8.14 22.99 9.12
CA LEU A 111 7.01 22.07 9.14
C LEU A 111 7.21 20.97 8.08
N HIS A 112 7.54 21.33 6.84
CA HIS A 112 7.83 20.40 5.75
C HIS A 112 8.99 19.46 6.11
N HIS A 113 10.03 20.00 6.74
CA HIS A 113 11.19 19.22 7.14
C HIS A 113 10.88 18.21 8.26
N VAL A 114 10.20 18.64 9.33
CA VAL A 114 9.89 17.77 10.47
C VAL A 114 8.89 16.68 10.10
N THR A 115 7.83 17.04 9.36
CA THR A 115 6.79 16.07 8.96
C THR A 115 7.29 15.11 7.89
N GLY A 116 8.07 15.59 6.91
CA GLY A 116 8.78 14.73 5.95
C GLY A 116 9.73 13.75 6.66
N LEU A 117 10.57 14.25 7.58
CA LEU A 117 11.47 13.40 8.38
C LEU A 117 10.69 12.32 9.14
N ILE A 118 9.62 12.70 9.84
CA ILE A 118 8.81 11.76 10.63
C ILE A 118 8.11 10.75 9.71
N GLY A 119 7.43 11.21 8.66
CA GLY A 119 6.68 10.37 7.73
C GLY A 119 7.57 9.35 7.03
N THR A 120 8.64 9.82 6.37
CA THR A 120 9.57 8.96 5.63
C THR A 120 10.34 8.02 6.57
N SER A 121 10.73 8.48 7.77
CA SER A 121 11.37 7.58 8.75
C SER A 121 10.42 6.48 9.22
N ILE A 122 9.18 6.82 9.54
CA ILE A 122 8.20 5.84 10.00
C ILE A 122 7.86 4.85 8.88
N SER A 123 7.63 5.34 7.64
CA SER A 123 7.36 4.50 6.48
C SER A 123 8.50 3.50 6.24
N GLY A 124 9.73 4.00 6.08
CA GLY A 124 10.89 3.17 5.79
C GLY A 124 11.20 2.16 6.91
N ILE A 125 11.12 2.57 8.19
CA ILE A 125 11.30 1.65 9.32
C ILE A 125 10.22 0.58 9.33
N PHE A 126 8.96 0.95 9.05
CA PHE A 126 7.86 0.00 8.99
C PHE A 126 8.05 -1.01 7.85
N LEU A 127 8.46 -0.56 6.65
CA LEU A 127 8.73 -1.42 5.50
C LEU A 127 9.83 -2.43 5.82
N TYR A 128 10.93 -2.01 6.45
CA TYR A 128 11.98 -2.93 6.88
C TYR A 128 11.52 -3.92 7.94
N LEU A 129 10.73 -3.45 8.91
CA LEU A 129 10.20 -4.29 9.98
C LEU A 129 9.29 -5.39 9.41
N ILE A 130 8.35 -5.03 8.52
CA ILE A 130 7.43 -6.01 7.94
C ILE A 130 8.15 -6.92 6.94
N ALA A 131 9.13 -6.41 6.20
CA ALA A 131 10.00 -7.21 5.34
C ALA A 131 10.79 -8.25 6.16
N ALA A 132 11.35 -7.87 7.31
CA ALA A 132 12.06 -8.80 8.19
C ALA A 132 11.14 -9.94 8.68
N ILE A 133 9.90 -9.61 9.07
CA ILE A 133 8.90 -10.61 9.46
C ILE A 133 8.57 -11.54 8.28
N ASN A 134 8.33 -10.98 7.09
CA ASN A 134 8.01 -11.78 5.91
C ASN A 134 9.20 -12.58 5.37
N ILE A 135 10.45 -12.17 5.61
CA ILE A 135 11.65 -12.98 5.33
C ILE A 135 11.67 -14.23 6.20
N VAL A 136 11.33 -14.12 7.49
CA VAL A 136 11.24 -15.29 8.39
C VAL A 136 10.17 -16.26 7.89
N ILE A 137 9.02 -15.75 7.44
CA ILE A 137 7.95 -16.55 6.83
C ILE A 137 8.45 -17.20 5.53
N LEU A 138 9.11 -16.44 4.65
CA LEU A 138 9.64 -16.91 3.38
C LEU A 138 10.66 -18.05 3.57
N VAL A 139 11.60 -17.89 4.50
CA VAL A 139 12.59 -18.94 4.85
C VAL A 139 11.89 -20.20 5.35
N SER A 140 10.83 -20.05 6.15
CA SER A 140 10.05 -21.18 6.65
C SER A 140 9.36 -21.94 5.50
N ILE A 141 8.80 -21.22 4.53
CA ILE A 141 8.18 -21.80 3.33
C ILE A 141 9.24 -22.51 2.46
N VAL A 142 10.41 -21.90 2.26
CA VAL A 142 11.53 -22.50 1.48
C VAL A 142 12.00 -23.80 2.13
N ARG A 143 12.17 -23.83 3.46
CA ARG A 143 12.58 -25.04 4.19
C ARG A 143 11.55 -26.15 4.08
N ALA A 144 10.27 -25.84 4.28
CA ALA A 144 9.17 -26.79 4.11
C ALA A 144 9.15 -27.36 2.67
N PHE A 145 9.37 -26.51 1.67
CA PHE A 145 9.46 -26.93 0.28
C PHE A 145 10.65 -27.85 0.00
N GLY A 146 11.82 -27.54 0.57
CA GLY A 146 13.00 -28.39 0.48
C GLY A 146 12.77 -29.79 1.07
N ALA A 147 12.12 -29.85 2.25
CA ALA A 147 11.83 -31.11 2.93
C ALA A 147 10.87 -32.03 2.14
N ILE A 148 9.86 -31.45 1.49
CA ILE A 148 8.94 -32.19 0.60
C ILE A 148 9.69 -32.76 -0.61
N ARG A 149 10.67 -32.01 -1.15
CA ARG A 149 11.43 -32.42 -2.34
C ARG A 149 12.44 -33.54 -2.05
N THR A 150 12.97 -33.61 -0.84
CA THR A 150 13.95 -34.66 -0.47
C THR A 150 13.28 -35.96 0.00
N GLY A 151 11.98 -35.97 0.28
CA GLY A 151 11.23 -37.17 0.67
C GLY A 151 11.65 -37.80 2.00
N THR A 152 12.42 -37.07 2.82
CA THR A 152 13.17 -37.64 3.97
C THR A 152 12.60 -37.31 5.35
N HIS A 153 11.46 -36.63 5.46
CA HIS A 153 10.95 -36.19 6.76
C HIS A 153 9.47 -36.50 6.93
N SER A 154 9.13 -37.18 8.04
CA SER A 154 7.74 -37.36 8.46
C SER A 154 7.13 -35.99 8.79
N ASP A 155 5.81 -35.87 8.61
CA ASP A 155 5.06 -34.64 8.90
C ASP A 155 5.41 -34.05 10.28
N ALA A 156 5.72 -34.91 11.25
CA ALA A 156 6.12 -34.53 12.60
C ALA A 156 7.48 -33.80 12.70
N GLU A 157 8.48 -34.10 11.85
CA GLU A 157 9.77 -33.38 11.88
C GLU A 157 9.68 -32.02 11.16
N ILE A 158 8.79 -31.92 10.17
CA ILE A 158 8.43 -30.64 9.51
C ILE A 158 7.68 -29.74 10.50
N GLU A 159 6.70 -30.29 11.23
CA GLU A 159 5.98 -29.61 12.32
C GLU A 159 6.97 -29.15 13.40
N ARG A 160 7.92 -30.00 13.82
CA ARG A 160 8.93 -29.67 14.84
C ARG A 160 9.91 -28.59 14.39
N GLN A 161 10.32 -28.57 13.12
CA GLN A 161 11.13 -27.48 12.57
C GLN A 161 10.34 -26.18 12.40
N LEU A 162 9.04 -26.28 12.10
CA LEU A 162 8.11 -25.15 12.11
C LEU A 162 7.81 -24.67 13.53
N GLU A 163 7.88 -25.52 14.56
CA GLU A 163 7.74 -25.17 15.98
C GLU A 163 9.05 -24.63 16.58
N GLN A 164 10.21 -24.93 15.99
CA GLN A 164 11.52 -24.29 16.28
C GLN A 164 11.59 -22.81 15.83
N ARG A 165 10.46 -22.10 15.89
CA ARG A 165 10.28 -20.64 15.84
C ARG A 165 11.04 -19.88 16.94
N GLY A 166 11.73 -20.57 17.85
CA GLY A 166 12.08 -20.10 19.21
C GLY A 166 12.96 -18.86 19.33
N LEU A 167 13.74 -18.46 18.31
CA LEU A 167 14.59 -17.26 18.38
C LEU A 167 14.08 -16.11 17.51
N MET A 168 13.73 -16.38 16.24
CA MET A 168 13.24 -15.34 15.32
C MET A 168 11.83 -14.86 15.64
N ASN A 169 10.92 -15.75 16.07
CA ASN A 169 9.66 -15.27 16.63
C ASN A 169 9.94 -14.49 17.91
N ARG A 170 10.80 -14.94 18.82
CA ARG A 170 10.92 -14.25 20.11
C ARG A 170 11.37 -12.78 20.00
N LEU A 171 12.20 -12.45 19.00
CA LEU A 171 12.63 -11.07 18.72
C LEU A 171 11.62 -10.25 17.90
N PHE A 172 11.03 -10.80 16.83
CA PHE A 172 10.17 -10.03 15.92
C PHE A 172 8.66 -10.14 16.22
N PHE A 173 8.23 -11.19 16.91
CA PHE A 173 6.83 -11.48 17.23
C PHE A 173 6.14 -10.48 18.19
N PRO A 174 6.82 -9.83 19.16
CA PRO A 174 6.17 -8.80 19.99
C PRO A 174 5.68 -7.60 19.17
N VAL A 175 6.47 -7.20 18.17
CA VAL A 175 6.12 -6.09 17.28
C VAL A 175 5.15 -6.56 16.19
N ALA A 176 5.34 -7.77 15.66
CA ALA A 176 4.42 -8.39 14.71
C ALA A 176 2.99 -8.58 15.29
N ARG A 177 2.86 -8.90 16.59
CA ARG A 177 1.56 -8.94 17.30
C ARG A 177 0.86 -7.59 17.35
N ARG A 178 1.57 -6.48 17.18
CA ARG A 178 0.92 -5.17 17.20
C ARG A 178 0.04 -4.96 15.98
N VAL A 179 0.37 -5.51 14.81
CA VAL A 179 -0.48 -5.48 13.61
C VAL A 179 -1.03 -6.88 13.33
N ASP A 180 -1.87 -7.36 14.24
CA ASP A 180 -2.56 -8.66 14.15
C ASP A 180 -3.97 -8.53 13.54
N GLU A 181 -4.53 -7.34 13.42
CA GLU A 181 -5.87 -7.13 12.87
C GLU A 181 -5.86 -6.07 11.76
N PRO A 182 -6.66 -6.23 10.68
CA PRO A 182 -6.69 -5.30 9.55
C PRO A 182 -6.95 -3.84 9.94
N TRP A 183 -7.77 -3.59 10.97
CA TRP A 183 -8.10 -2.23 11.41
C TRP A 183 -6.91 -1.45 11.97
N LYS A 184 -5.87 -2.15 12.44
CA LYS A 184 -4.66 -1.53 12.99
C LYS A 184 -3.80 -0.86 11.91
N MET A 185 -4.14 -1.06 10.64
CA MET A 185 -3.59 -0.27 9.54
C MET A 185 -4.08 1.18 9.54
N TYR A 186 -5.18 1.51 10.23
CA TYR A 186 -5.67 2.88 10.27
C TYR A 186 -4.71 3.85 10.99
N PRO A 187 -4.23 3.56 12.22
CA PRO A 187 -3.18 4.37 12.84
C PRO A 187 -1.90 4.43 11.99
N LEU A 188 -1.54 3.34 11.31
CA LEU A 188 -0.37 3.34 10.44
C LEU A 188 -0.56 4.25 9.23
N GLY A 189 -1.75 4.21 8.61
CA GLY A 189 -2.14 5.12 7.54
C GLY A 189 -2.06 6.58 7.97
N ILE A 190 -2.44 6.92 9.21
CA ILE A 190 -2.23 8.28 9.74
C ILE A 190 -0.73 8.62 9.75
N LEU A 191 0.13 7.73 10.22
CA LEU A 191 1.57 7.99 10.27
C LEU A 191 2.18 8.15 8.88
N PHE A 192 1.73 7.38 7.89
CA PHE A 192 2.11 7.54 6.48
C PHE A 192 1.56 8.84 5.88
N GLY A 193 0.33 9.21 6.22
CA GLY A 193 -0.30 10.47 5.80
C GLY A 193 0.32 11.73 6.42
N LEU A 194 1.14 11.60 7.46
CA LEU A 194 2.00 12.69 7.94
C LEU A 194 3.18 12.97 6.99
N GLY A 195 3.46 12.05 6.06
CA GLY A 195 4.36 12.31 4.93
C GLY A 195 3.87 13.55 4.18
N PHE A 196 4.72 14.57 4.14
CA PHE A 196 4.29 15.91 3.76
C PHE A 196 4.00 16.06 2.25
N ASP A 197 4.48 15.13 1.42
CA ASP A 197 4.37 15.23 -0.04
C ASP A 197 2.91 15.21 -0.51
N THR A 198 2.10 14.26 -0.06
CA THR A 198 0.67 14.14 -0.41
C THR A 198 -0.17 15.26 0.19
N ALA A 199 0.10 15.57 1.46
CA ALA A 199 -0.54 16.67 2.17
C ALA A 199 -0.30 18.01 1.46
N THR A 200 0.90 18.18 0.89
CA THR A 200 1.30 19.34 0.12
C THR A 200 0.69 19.34 -1.28
N GLU A 201 0.63 18.22 -1.99
CA GLU A 201 -0.03 18.16 -3.31
C GLU A 201 -1.50 18.60 -3.24
N ILE A 202 -2.25 18.12 -2.25
CA ILE A 202 -3.66 18.47 -2.08
C ILE A 202 -3.81 19.84 -1.45
N GLY A 203 -2.95 20.19 -0.48
CA GLY A 203 -2.92 21.53 0.10
C GLY A 203 -2.66 22.59 -0.97
N LEU A 204 -1.72 22.35 -1.88
CA LEU A 204 -1.45 23.18 -3.05
C LEU A 204 -2.61 23.17 -4.04
N LEU A 205 -3.28 22.04 -4.28
CA LEU A 205 -4.49 22.01 -5.10
C LEU A 205 -5.61 22.89 -4.50
N VAL A 206 -5.78 22.87 -3.18
CA VAL A 206 -6.74 23.72 -2.45
C VAL A 206 -6.35 25.20 -2.51
N LEU A 207 -5.05 25.50 -2.42
CA LEU A 207 -4.51 26.87 -2.45
C LEU A 207 -4.48 27.46 -3.88
N SER A 208 -4.12 26.65 -4.88
CA SER A 208 -4.02 27.01 -6.31
C SER A 208 -5.37 27.01 -7.00
N GLY A 209 -6.25 26.06 -6.67
CA GLY A 209 -7.61 25.92 -7.20
C GLY A 209 -8.59 27.00 -6.77
N SER A 210 -8.07 28.17 -6.37
CA SER A 210 -8.83 29.41 -6.18
C SER A 210 -9.92 29.32 -5.11
N ALA A 211 -9.93 28.28 -4.28
CA ALA A 211 -10.96 28.05 -3.27
C ALA A 211 -10.92 29.09 -2.15
N VAL A 212 -9.71 29.41 -1.67
CA VAL A 212 -9.52 30.43 -0.63
C VAL A 212 -9.53 31.85 -1.23
N ALA A 213 -9.03 32.02 -2.46
CA ALA A 213 -8.90 33.33 -3.11
C ALA A 213 -10.22 33.89 -3.67
N SER A 214 -11.21 33.04 -3.93
CA SER A 214 -12.46 33.41 -4.64
C SER A 214 -13.70 33.40 -3.77
N GLY A 215 -13.55 33.17 -2.46
CA GLY A 215 -14.66 33.11 -1.50
C GLY A 215 -15.54 31.87 -1.65
N LEU A 216 -14.99 30.75 -2.12
CA LEU A 216 -15.75 29.50 -2.23
C LEU A 216 -16.22 29.06 -0.84
N PRO A 217 -17.47 28.58 -0.72
CA PRO A 217 -17.98 28.11 0.56
C PRO A 217 -17.13 26.96 1.09
N PHE A 218 -16.94 26.93 2.42
CA PHE A 218 -16.17 25.88 3.09
C PHE A 218 -16.62 24.46 2.72
N TRP A 219 -17.91 24.23 2.54
CA TRP A 219 -18.45 22.93 2.14
C TRP A 219 -18.01 22.50 0.72
N ALA A 220 -17.77 23.44 -0.19
CA ALA A 220 -17.29 23.11 -1.54
C ALA A 220 -15.83 22.63 -1.51
N MET A 221 -15.01 23.19 -0.62
CA MET A 221 -13.62 22.76 -0.41
C MET A 221 -13.51 21.32 0.07
N LEU A 222 -14.48 20.85 0.87
CA LEU A 222 -14.51 19.48 1.37
C LEU A 222 -14.70 18.42 0.27
N SER A 223 -15.15 18.83 -0.92
CA SER A 223 -15.28 17.89 -2.04
C SER A 223 -13.94 17.27 -2.46
N LEU A 224 -12.85 18.05 -2.43
CA LEU A 224 -11.52 17.61 -2.87
C LEU A 224 -10.95 16.48 -1.99
N PRO A 225 -10.84 16.62 -0.65
CA PRO A 225 -10.31 15.56 0.19
C PRO A 225 -11.25 14.34 0.24
N LEU A 226 -12.57 14.52 0.04
CA LEU A 226 -13.50 13.38 -0.06
C LEU A 226 -13.32 12.58 -1.34
N LEU A 227 -13.12 13.25 -2.48
CA LEU A 227 -12.84 12.58 -3.76
C LEU A 227 -11.45 11.94 -3.76
N PHE A 228 -10.45 12.61 -3.19
CA PHE A 228 -9.13 12.02 -2.95
C PHE A 228 -9.24 10.74 -2.12
N ALA A 229 -9.90 10.82 -0.96
CA ALA A 229 -10.11 9.67 -0.09
C ALA A 229 -10.89 8.55 -0.79
N GLY A 230 -11.90 8.89 -1.59
CA GLY A 230 -12.67 7.93 -2.37
C GLY A 230 -11.81 7.20 -3.42
N GLY A 231 -10.96 7.94 -4.16
CA GLY A 231 -10.04 7.38 -5.15
C GLY A 231 -8.98 6.47 -4.52
N MET A 232 -8.35 6.95 -3.46
CA MET A 232 -7.32 6.21 -2.73
C MET A 232 -7.90 4.95 -2.08
N SER A 233 -9.00 5.09 -1.31
CA SER A 233 -9.63 3.94 -0.66
C SER A 233 -10.20 2.92 -1.64
N LEU A 234 -10.62 3.33 -2.83
CA LEU A 234 -11.02 2.38 -3.87
C LEU A 234 -9.84 1.48 -4.27
N LEU A 235 -8.71 2.08 -4.65
CA LEU A 235 -7.58 1.33 -5.19
C LEU A 235 -6.82 0.54 -4.11
N ASP A 236 -6.57 1.11 -2.93
CA ASP A 236 -5.95 0.38 -1.81
C ASP A 236 -6.82 -0.80 -1.35
N THR A 237 -8.15 -0.65 -1.38
CA THR A 237 -9.05 -1.77 -1.09
C THR A 237 -8.96 -2.84 -2.17
N LEU A 238 -8.89 -2.44 -3.45
CA LEU A 238 -8.74 -3.38 -4.56
C LEU A 238 -7.42 -4.13 -4.50
N ASP A 239 -6.33 -3.47 -4.12
CA ASP A 239 -5.01 -4.09 -3.92
C ASP A 239 -5.07 -5.20 -2.85
N GLY A 240 -5.57 -4.86 -1.65
CA GLY A 240 -5.78 -5.84 -0.57
C GLY A 240 -6.74 -6.98 -0.97
N CYS A 241 -7.81 -6.68 -1.71
CA CYS A 241 -8.74 -7.70 -2.21
C CYS A 241 -8.09 -8.62 -3.25
N PHE A 242 -7.35 -8.06 -4.20
CA PHE A 242 -6.64 -8.79 -5.25
C PHE A 242 -5.65 -9.78 -4.62
N MET A 243 -4.90 -9.34 -3.61
CA MET A 243 -3.93 -10.20 -2.92
C MET A 243 -4.56 -11.33 -2.12
N ASN A 244 -5.74 -11.10 -1.54
CA ASN A 244 -6.53 -12.12 -0.87
C ASN A 244 -7.13 -13.13 -1.87
N PHE A 245 -7.62 -12.66 -3.02
CA PHE A 245 -8.21 -13.51 -4.06
C PHE A 245 -7.14 -14.38 -4.74
N ALA A 246 -6.02 -13.77 -5.14
CA ALA A 246 -4.93 -14.46 -5.80
C ALA A 246 -4.34 -15.57 -4.90
N TYR A 247 -4.37 -15.36 -3.57
CA TYR A 247 -4.05 -16.38 -2.59
C TYR A 247 -5.11 -17.49 -2.52
N HIS A 248 -6.40 -17.18 -2.38
CA HIS A 248 -7.47 -18.19 -2.32
C HIS A 248 -7.52 -19.06 -3.58
N TRP A 249 -7.26 -18.49 -4.76
CA TRP A 249 -7.17 -19.23 -6.02
C TRP A 249 -6.09 -20.33 -5.98
N ALA A 250 -5.00 -20.13 -5.23
CA ALA A 250 -3.95 -21.13 -5.10
C ALA A 250 -4.37 -22.39 -4.30
N PHE A 251 -5.47 -22.39 -3.54
CA PHE A 251 -5.81 -23.41 -2.53
C PHE A 251 -6.32 -24.76 -3.04
N SER A 252 -6.61 -24.94 -4.32
CA SER A 252 -7.00 -26.27 -4.86
C SER A 252 -5.85 -27.29 -5.02
N ASN A 253 -4.58 -26.96 -4.73
CA ASN A 253 -3.48 -27.94 -4.71
C ASN A 253 -2.35 -27.52 -3.72
N PRO A 254 -1.94 -28.39 -2.75
CA PRO A 254 -0.94 -28.06 -1.73
C PRO A 254 0.41 -27.60 -2.28
N VAL A 255 0.89 -28.23 -3.36
CA VAL A 255 2.19 -27.90 -3.99
C VAL A 255 2.11 -26.54 -4.68
N ARG A 256 0.99 -26.25 -5.35
CA ARG A 256 0.74 -24.95 -6.02
C ARG A 256 0.70 -23.81 -5.01
N LYS A 257 0.07 -24.03 -3.86
CA LYS A 257 0.03 -23.05 -2.76
C LYS A 257 1.44 -22.66 -2.31
N ILE A 258 2.36 -23.61 -2.18
CA ILE A 258 3.74 -23.34 -1.75
C ILE A 258 4.50 -22.51 -2.80
N TYR A 259 4.46 -22.91 -4.08
CA TYR A 259 5.13 -22.18 -5.16
C TYR A 259 4.60 -20.75 -5.33
N TYR A 260 3.29 -20.59 -5.34
CA TYR A 260 2.66 -19.28 -5.48
C TYR A 260 3.00 -18.37 -4.30
N ASN A 261 2.93 -18.90 -3.07
CA ASN A 261 3.31 -18.16 -1.88
C ASN A 261 4.79 -17.80 -1.88
N LEU A 262 5.68 -18.67 -2.37
CA LEU A 262 7.10 -18.40 -2.47
C LEU A 262 7.39 -17.21 -3.40
N ILE A 263 6.84 -17.24 -4.62
CA ILE A 263 7.08 -16.19 -5.62
C ILE A 263 6.50 -14.86 -5.14
N ILE A 264 5.25 -14.85 -4.70
CA ILE A 264 4.59 -13.59 -4.33
C ILE A 264 5.15 -13.03 -3.02
N THR A 265 5.42 -13.87 -2.01
CA THR A 265 6.04 -13.39 -0.76
C THR A 265 7.45 -12.89 -1.01
N GLY A 266 8.22 -13.58 -1.86
CA GLY A 266 9.56 -13.13 -2.28
C GLY A 266 9.51 -11.79 -3.00
N LEU A 267 8.55 -11.61 -3.90
CA LEU A 267 8.32 -10.34 -4.60
C LEU A 267 7.95 -9.21 -3.63
N SER A 268 6.95 -9.41 -2.75
CA SER A 268 6.53 -8.39 -1.77
C SER A 268 7.63 -8.01 -0.78
N VAL A 269 8.45 -8.97 -0.34
CA VAL A 269 9.64 -8.71 0.49
C VAL A 269 10.68 -7.90 -0.29
N GLY A 270 10.97 -8.31 -1.53
CA GLY A 270 11.94 -7.62 -2.38
C GLY A 270 11.56 -6.16 -2.61
N VAL A 271 10.28 -5.92 -2.94
CA VAL A 271 9.74 -4.57 -3.10
C VAL A 271 9.88 -3.77 -1.82
N ALA A 272 9.44 -4.28 -0.66
CA ALA A 272 9.54 -3.56 0.61
C ALA A 272 10.98 -3.19 0.99
N VAL A 273 11.94 -4.09 0.77
CA VAL A 273 13.36 -3.82 1.04
C VAL A 273 13.88 -2.74 0.09
N VAL A 274 13.59 -2.84 -1.20
CA VAL A 274 14.05 -1.85 -2.20
C VAL A 274 13.47 -0.48 -1.89
N ILE A 275 12.17 -0.37 -1.67
CA ILE A 275 11.49 0.90 -1.39
C ILE A 275 11.93 1.47 -0.04
N GLY A 276 11.99 0.68 1.02
CA GLY A 276 12.49 1.15 2.32
C GLY A 276 13.96 1.61 2.25
N THR A 277 14.79 0.98 1.41
CA THR A 277 16.17 1.43 1.15
C THR A 277 16.20 2.78 0.44
N ILE A 278 15.32 2.97 -0.55
CA ILE A 278 15.22 4.22 -1.32
C ILE A 278 14.73 5.35 -0.42
N GLU A 279 13.67 5.13 0.36
CA GLU A 279 13.12 6.12 1.29
C GLU A 279 14.12 6.53 2.38
N LEU A 280 14.62 5.58 3.16
CA LEU A 280 15.57 5.90 4.25
C LEU A 280 16.91 6.37 3.72
N GLY A 281 17.38 5.81 2.61
CA GLY A 281 18.63 6.19 1.99
C GLY A 281 18.60 7.59 1.38
N GLY A 282 17.49 7.96 0.73
CA GLY A 282 17.24 9.33 0.27
C GLY A 282 17.19 10.31 1.44
N LEU A 283 16.41 9.98 2.47
CA LEU A 283 16.29 10.80 3.68
C LEU A 283 17.64 11.02 4.38
N LEU A 284 18.45 9.97 4.52
CA LEU A 284 19.80 10.08 5.09
C LEU A 284 20.74 10.91 4.22
N GLY A 285 20.62 10.78 2.89
CA GLY A 285 21.36 11.58 1.92
C GLY A 285 21.09 13.08 2.11
N ASP A 286 19.82 13.44 2.23
CA ASP A 286 19.36 14.82 2.39
C ASP A 286 19.75 15.40 3.76
N GLN A 287 19.58 14.63 4.84
CA GLN A 287 19.87 15.09 6.22
C GLN A 287 21.36 15.28 6.48
N LEU A 288 22.20 14.39 5.94
CA LEU A 288 23.64 14.40 6.18
C LEU A 288 24.42 15.13 5.08
N ASN A 289 23.75 15.73 4.10
CA ASN A 289 24.35 16.33 2.89
C ASN A 289 25.37 15.38 2.23
N LEU A 290 25.03 14.09 2.15
CA LEU A 290 25.92 13.09 1.58
C LEU A 290 25.85 13.13 0.05
N HIS A 291 26.83 13.80 -0.54
CA HIS A 291 26.95 13.89 -2.00
C HIS A 291 27.77 12.70 -2.53
N GLY A 292 27.06 11.68 -3.02
CA GLY A 292 27.66 10.54 -3.72
C GLY A 292 26.68 9.97 -4.75
N THR A 293 27.18 9.25 -5.76
CA THR A 293 26.36 8.70 -6.86
C THR A 293 25.20 7.84 -6.34
N LEU A 294 25.43 7.09 -5.25
CA LEU A 294 24.41 6.27 -4.61
C LEU A 294 23.30 7.13 -3.97
N PHE A 295 23.65 8.13 -3.16
CA PHE A 295 22.66 8.98 -2.49
C PHE A 295 21.91 9.87 -3.48
N HIS A 296 22.57 10.35 -4.55
CA HIS A 296 21.89 11.05 -5.63
C HIS A 296 20.91 10.13 -6.37
N PHE A 297 21.27 8.86 -6.62
CA PHE A 297 20.36 7.89 -7.22
C PHE A 297 19.15 7.63 -6.30
N LEU A 298 19.37 7.44 -5.00
CA LEU A 298 18.30 7.17 -4.04
C LEU A 298 17.36 8.39 -3.89
N GLY A 299 17.90 9.61 -3.80
CA GLY A 299 17.10 10.84 -3.66
C GLY A 299 16.41 11.31 -4.95
N SER A 300 16.93 10.96 -6.12
CA SER A 300 16.28 11.28 -7.41
C SER A 300 15.32 10.20 -7.90
N PHE A 301 15.14 9.13 -7.13
CA PHE A 301 14.28 8.01 -7.51
C PHE A 301 12.81 8.38 -7.36
N ASP A 302 12.07 8.26 -8.46
CA ASP A 302 10.65 8.58 -8.51
C ASP A 302 9.81 7.40 -8.00
N ILE A 303 9.47 7.44 -6.70
CA ILE A 303 8.69 6.41 -6.02
C ILE A 303 7.32 6.20 -6.70
N ASN A 304 6.71 7.27 -7.22
CA ASN A 304 5.43 7.18 -7.94
C ASN A 304 5.55 6.29 -9.19
N LYS A 305 6.61 6.49 -9.98
CA LYS A 305 6.86 5.66 -11.18
C LYS A 305 7.15 4.22 -10.80
N ALA A 306 7.88 4.00 -9.71
CA ALA A 306 8.16 2.66 -9.22
C ALA A 306 6.89 1.93 -8.81
N GLY A 307 5.93 2.65 -8.22
CA GLY A 307 4.58 2.17 -7.92
C GLY A 307 3.89 1.48 -9.10
N PHE A 308 3.77 2.17 -10.23
CA PHE A 308 3.18 1.60 -11.46
C PHE A 308 3.95 0.38 -11.98
N VAL A 309 5.29 0.39 -11.89
CA VAL A 309 6.14 -0.74 -12.27
C VAL A 309 5.88 -1.95 -11.37
N ILE A 310 5.73 -1.73 -10.06
CA ILE A 310 5.46 -2.77 -9.07
C ILE A 310 4.11 -3.44 -9.34
N VAL A 311 3.04 -2.66 -9.56
CA VAL A 311 1.74 -3.21 -9.94
C VAL A 311 1.84 -4.03 -11.21
N GLY A 312 2.51 -3.49 -12.24
CA GLY A 312 2.77 -4.20 -13.49
C GLY A 312 3.50 -5.53 -13.26
N LEU A 313 4.48 -5.55 -12.35
CA LEU A 313 5.24 -6.74 -11.98
C LEU A 313 4.39 -7.78 -11.24
N PHE A 314 3.53 -7.37 -10.31
CA PHE A 314 2.58 -8.27 -9.63
C PHE A 314 1.57 -8.86 -10.62
N LEU A 315 0.99 -8.03 -11.49
CA LEU A 315 0.06 -8.48 -12.53
C LEU A 315 0.73 -9.44 -13.51
N ALA A 316 1.91 -9.10 -14.01
CA ALA A 316 2.68 -9.95 -14.92
C ALA A 316 3.02 -11.29 -14.26
N THR A 317 3.49 -11.27 -13.01
CA THR A 317 3.81 -12.48 -12.25
C THR A 317 2.58 -13.37 -12.08
N TRP A 318 1.42 -12.78 -11.79
CA TRP A 318 0.16 -13.51 -11.68
C TRP A 318 -0.31 -14.09 -13.01
N VAL A 319 -0.25 -13.33 -14.11
CA VAL A 319 -0.60 -13.79 -15.46
C VAL A 319 0.33 -14.93 -15.90
N ILE A 320 1.63 -14.79 -15.67
CA ILE A 320 2.62 -15.84 -15.96
C ILE A 320 2.31 -17.09 -15.12
N ALA A 321 2.02 -16.95 -13.83
CA ALA A 321 1.65 -18.07 -12.99
C ALA A 321 0.39 -18.81 -13.50
N MET A 322 -0.63 -18.06 -13.95
CA MET A 322 -1.83 -18.63 -14.57
C MET A 322 -1.55 -19.29 -15.92
N ALA A 323 -0.70 -18.68 -16.76
CA ALA A 323 -0.33 -19.21 -18.06
C ALA A 323 0.49 -20.50 -17.94
N VAL A 324 1.51 -20.50 -17.06
CA VAL A 324 2.29 -21.69 -16.73
C VAL A 324 1.39 -22.80 -16.18
N TRP A 325 0.35 -22.47 -15.41
CA TRP A 325 -0.62 -23.48 -14.97
C TRP A 325 -1.47 -24.01 -16.13
N ARG A 326 -2.06 -23.13 -16.95
CA ARG A 326 -2.97 -23.51 -18.04
C ARG A 326 -2.27 -24.30 -19.15
N PHE A 327 -0.99 -24.00 -19.40
CA PHE A 327 -0.23 -24.59 -20.51
C PHE A 327 0.86 -25.58 -20.06
N GLY A 328 1.26 -25.58 -18.78
CA GLY A 328 2.43 -26.33 -18.30
C GLY A 328 2.19 -27.77 -17.88
N ASN A 329 0.96 -28.30 -17.90
CA ASN A 329 0.63 -29.70 -17.53
C ASN A 329 1.29 -30.17 -16.20
N ILE A 330 1.47 -29.27 -15.23
CA ILE A 330 2.17 -29.56 -13.97
C ILE A 330 1.38 -30.56 -13.11
N GLU A 331 0.05 -30.63 -13.29
CA GLU A 331 -0.82 -31.65 -12.66
C GLU A 331 -0.39 -33.09 -12.97
N ARG A 332 0.19 -33.35 -14.15
CA ARG A 332 0.66 -34.71 -14.51
C ARG A 332 2.02 -35.08 -13.91
N ARG A 333 2.82 -34.12 -13.43
CA ARG A 333 4.17 -34.38 -12.88
C ARG A 333 4.20 -34.65 -11.39
N PHE A 334 3.13 -34.31 -10.66
CA PHE A 334 3.07 -34.43 -9.20
C PHE A 334 1.90 -35.29 -8.70
N GLN A 335 1.18 -35.98 -9.59
CA GLN A 335 0.31 -37.09 -9.18
C GLN A 335 1.20 -38.26 -8.73
N SER A 336 1.04 -38.67 -7.47
CA SER A 336 1.61 -39.91 -6.95
C SER A 336 1.10 -41.10 -7.78
N PRO A 337 1.91 -42.14 -8.03
CA PRO A 337 1.45 -43.38 -8.68
C PRO A 337 0.19 -43.99 -8.06
N GLU A 338 -0.08 -43.75 -6.78
CA GLU A 338 -1.28 -44.25 -6.08
C GLU A 338 -2.61 -43.65 -6.59
N ASP A 339 -2.61 -42.43 -7.13
CA ASP A 339 -3.82 -41.80 -7.69
C ASP A 339 -4.17 -42.31 -9.10
N GLN A 340 -3.26 -43.03 -9.76
CA GLN A 340 -3.51 -43.60 -11.09
C GLN A 340 -4.31 -44.91 -11.04
N ASP A 341 -4.22 -45.69 -9.97
CA ASP A 341 -4.95 -46.97 -9.84
C ASP A 341 -6.45 -46.78 -9.53
N VAL A 342 -6.82 -45.67 -8.87
CA VAL A 342 -8.22 -45.36 -8.56
C VAL A 342 -9.01 -44.90 -9.81
N LEU A 343 -8.32 -44.37 -10.83
CA LEU A 343 -8.94 -43.93 -12.09
C LEU A 343 -8.99 -45.03 -13.15
N ASN A 344 -8.14 -46.06 -13.07
CA ASN A 344 -8.17 -47.21 -13.98
C ASN A 344 -9.14 -48.32 -13.54
N THR A 345 -9.77 -48.17 -12.38
CA THR A 345 -10.75 -49.13 -11.81
C THR A 345 -12.20 -48.62 -11.80
N ARG A 346 -12.49 -47.52 -12.51
CA ARG A 346 -13.87 -47.02 -12.70
C ARG A 346 -14.28 -46.96 -14.15
#